data_AF-A0A2N9LW66-F1
#
_entry.id   AF-A0A2N9LW66-F1
#
_cell.length_a   1.000
_cell.length_b   1.000
_cell.length_c   1.000
_cell.angle_alpha   90.00
_cell.angle_beta   90.00
_cell.angle_gamma   90.00
#
_symmetry.space_group_name_H-M   'P 1'
#
loop_
_entity.id
_entity.type
_entity.pdbx_description
1 polymer ?
#
loop_
_entity_poly.entity_id
_entity_poly.type
_entity_poly.pdbx_seq_one_letter_code
_entity_poly.pdbx_strand_id
1 'polypeptide(L)' 'MLQLLERENVLVQPGFFYDFSAEAFLIVSLLTESAVFEEGLRRLVESIR' A
#
# COMPACT_ATOMS: atom_id res chain seq x y z
N MET A 1 -3.28 -5.47 -4.52
CA MET A 1 -4.06 -5.08 -3.33
C MET A 1 -4.58 -6.29 -2.58
N LEU A 2 -5.49 -7.11 -3.15
CA LEU A 2 -5.97 -8.34 -2.49
C LEU A 2 -4.82 -9.28 -2.08
N GLN A 3 -3.83 -9.50 -2.95
CA GLN A 3 -2.67 -10.32 -2.60
C GLN A 3 -1.79 -9.75 -1.46
N LEU A 4 -1.64 -8.42 -1.39
CA LEU A 4 -0.90 -7.76 -0.29
C LEU A 4 -1.65 -7.93 1.04
N LEU A 5 -2.98 -7.82 1.00
CA LEU A 5 -3.81 -8.04 2.18
C LEU A 5 -3.78 -9.51 2.61
N GLU A 6 -3.94 -10.43 1.67
CA GLU A 6 -4.00 -11.87 1.95
C GLU A 6 -2.67 -12.45 2.43
N ARG A 7 -1.54 -11.98 1.87
CA ARG A 7 -0.21 -12.57 2.13
C ARG A 7 0.60 -11.78 3.16
N GLU A 8 0.55 -10.46 3.07
CA GLU A 8 1.38 -9.57 3.88
C GLU A 8 0.59 -8.87 4.99
N ASN A 9 -0.74 -9.04 5.01
CA ASN A 9 -1.66 -8.31 5.88
C ASN A 9 -1.53 -6.78 5.72
N VAL A 10 -1.31 -6.32 4.48
CA VAL A 10 -1.17 -4.91 4.13
C VAL A 10 -2.31 -4.46 3.21
N LEU A 11 -3.05 -3.43 3.63
CA LEU A 11 -4.08 -2.78 2.81
C LEU A 11 -3.56 -1.44 2.29
N VAL A 12 -3.67 -1.25 0.97
CA VAL A 12 -3.36 0.01 0.26
C VAL A 12 -4.55 0.36 -0.63
N GLN A 13 -4.67 1.62 -1.03
CA GLN A 13 -5.70 2.05 -1.98
C GLN A 13 -5.14 2.03 -3.42
N PRO A 14 -5.96 1.69 -4.43
CA PRO A 14 -5.51 1.76 -5.82
C PRO A 14 -5.51 3.20 -6.32
N GLY A 15 -4.46 3.58 -7.06
CA GLY A 15 -4.35 4.90 -7.69
C GLY A 15 -5.44 5.20 -8.73
N PHE A 16 -6.17 4.17 -9.20
CA PHE A 16 -7.30 4.32 -10.14
C PHE A 16 -8.36 5.32 -9.65
N PHE A 17 -8.56 5.47 -8.34
CA PHE A 17 -9.54 6.43 -7.79
C PHE A 17 -9.06 7.88 -7.79
N TYR A 18 -7.84 8.16 -8.26
CA TYR A 18 -7.18 9.45 -8.08
C TYR A 18 -6.74 10.10 -9.41
N ASP A 19 -7.27 9.64 -10.55
CA ASP A 19 -7.04 10.21 -11.88
C ASP A 19 -5.56 10.49 -12.22
N PHE A 20 -4.66 9.58 -11.81
CA PHE A 20 -3.25 9.69 -12.17
C PHE A 20 -3.03 9.39 -13.65
N SER A 21 -2.20 10.22 -14.30
CA SER A 21 -1.85 10.07 -15.72
C SER A 21 -0.94 8.88 -16.02
N ALA A 22 -0.26 8.35 -14.99
CA ALA A 22 0.53 7.14 -15.08
C ALA A 22 -0.15 5.97 -14.36
N GLU A 23 0.12 4.76 -14.83
CA GLU A 23 -0.51 3.54 -14.33
C GLU A 23 0.22 2.98 -13.10
N ALA A 24 -0.43 2.02 -12.42
CA ALA A 24 0.13 1.19 -11.35
C ALA A 24 0.57 1.90 -10.05
N PHE A 25 -0.06 3.02 -9.69
CA PHE A 25 0.15 3.62 -8.37
C PHE A 25 -0.57 2.86 -7.24
N LEU A 26 0.14 2.71 -6.12
CA LEU A 26 -0.43 2.36 -4.82
C LEU A 26 -0.48 3.62 -3.95
N ILE A 27 -1.61 3.82 -3.28
CA ILE A 27 -1.84 4.96 -2.40
C ILE A 27 -1.81 4.48 -0.96
N VAL A 28 -0.98 5.15 -0.16
CA VAL A 28 -0.76 4.82 1.25
C VAL A 28 -1.35 5.92 2.13
N SER A 29 -2.16 5.51 3.11
CA SER A 29 -2.77 6.44 4.06
C SER A 29 -1.77 6.93 5.10
N LEU A 30 -1.55 8.25 5.14
CA LEU A 30 -0.75 8.92 6.18
C LEU A 30 -1.52 9.16 7.49
N LEU A 31 -2.81 8.76 7.56
CA LEU A 31 -3.61 8.84 8.78
C LEU A 31 -3.37 7.64 9.72
N THR A 32 -2.69 6.62 9.23
CA THR A 32 -2.35 5.41 9.99
C THR A 32 -1.39 5.77 11.13
N GLU A 33 -1.58 5.17 12.30
CA GLU A 33 -0.65 5.33 13.42
C GLU A 33 0.79 4.98 13.00
N SER A 34 1.77 5.78 13.41
CA SER A 34 3.15 5.70 12.89
C SER A 34 3.75 4.29 12.97
N ALA A 35 3.55 3.58 14.07
CA ALA A 35 4.08 2.22 14.23
C ALA A 35 3.45 1.22 13.23
N VAL A 36 2.15 1.37 12.94
CA VAL A 36 1.44 0.53 11.96
C VAL A 36 1.83 0.94 10.54
N PHE A 37 2.02 2.23 10.28
CA PHE A 37 2.47 2.75 9.01
C PHE A 37 3.87 2.23 8.64
N GLU A 38 4.83 2.31 9.58
CA GLU A 38 6.20 1.85 9.38
C GLU A 38 6.26 0.35 9.06
N GLU A 39 5.56 -0.47 9.84
CA GLU A 39 5.52 -1.91 9.61
C GLU A 39 4.82 -2.28 8.29
N GLY A 40 3.71 -1.61 7.96
CA GLY A 40 3.01 -1.80 6.70
C GLY A 40 3.88 -1.45 5.50
N LEU A 41 4.64 -0.36 5.57
CA LEU A 41 5.54 0.08 4.51
C LEU A 41 6.73 -0.88 4.34
N ARG A 42 7.28 -1.41 5.43
CA ARG A 42 8.36 -2.41 5.40
C ARG A 42 7.93 -3.66 4.62
N ARG A 43 6.77 -4.24 4.97
CA ARG A 43 6.21 -5.43 4.29
C ARG A 43 5.88 -5.13 2.83
N LEU A 44 5.32 -3.96 2.55
CA LEU A 44 5.03 -3.54 1.18
C LEU A 44 6.29 -3.53 0.32
N VAL A 45 7.37 -2.90 0.78
CA VAL A 45 8.64 -2.84 0.02
C VAL A 45 9.26 -4.23 -0.16
N GLU A 46 9.20 -5.09 0.86
CA GLU A 46 9.67 -6.49 0.77
C GLU A 46 8.90 -7.30 -0.27
N SER A 47 7.60 -7.03 -0.43
CA SER A 47 6.72 -7.76 -1.39
C SER A 47 6.86 -7.34 -2.86
N ILE A 48 7.54 -6.22 -3.13
CA ILE A 48 7.75 -5.67 -4.49
C ILE A 48 9.13 -6.07 -5.06
N ARG A 49 9.98 -6.68 -4.23
CA ARG A 49 11.30 -7.19 -4.66
C ARG A 49 11.22 -8.48 -5.48
#